data_AF-A0A960Y7B0-F1
#
_entry.id   AF-A0A960Y7B0-F1
#
_cell.length_a   1.000
_cell.length_b   1.000
_cell.length_c   1.000
_cell.angle_alpha   90.00
_cell.angle_beta   90.00
_cell.angle_gamma   90.00
#
_symmetry.space_group_name_H-M   'P 1'
#
loop_
_entity.id
_entity.type
_entity.pdbx_description
1 polymer ?
#
loop_
_entity_poly.entity_id
_entity_poly.type
_entity_poly.pdbx_seq_one_letter_code
_entity_poly.pdbx_strand_id
1 'polypeptide(L)'
;MLIKKKRGWELPESRVISESRYFNRRQIVKALGLGTIGAGTASIWTGCVDDETIKNPIEIAPPFDEDVPAEIRAYYPADPNPDFAEVPPGREMTPEDIAATYNNFYEFGIDKTKVHIYARSLVTRPWEVEITGLCRNPRTMDPDDFYAEFGIEERIYRHRCVERWSMVVPWVGFPLRKLVELADPTSDARFVQFTSFYEPSQAVGQQTLTQYN
;
A
#
# COMPACT_ATOMS: atom_id res chain seq x y z
N MET A 1 26.01 -27.01 13.06
CA MET A 1 24.76 -26.34 13.46
C MET A 1 24.93 -24.84 13.17
N LEU A 2 24.37 -24.33 12.07
CA LEU A 2 24.44 -22.90 11.72
C LEU A 2 23.43 -22.15 12.58
N ILE A 3 23.89 -21.36 13.55
CA ILE A 3 23.03 -20.47 14.32
C ILE A 3 22.72 -19.26 13.41
N LYS A 4 21.53 -19.24 12.81
CA LYS A 4 21.02 -18.07 12.07
C LYS A 4 20.77 -16.94 13.07
N LYS A 5 21.70 -15.99 13.18
CA LYS A 5 21.52 -14.77 13.98
C LYS A 5 20.64 -13.81 13.19
N LYS A 6 19.38 -13.65 13.61
CA LYS A 6 18.45 -12.70 12.98
C LYS A 6 18.96 -11.27 13.15
N ARG A 7 18.87 -10.49 12.09
CA ARG A 7 19.21 -9.06 12.11
C ARG A 7 18.17 -8.31 12.96
N GLY A 8 18.56 -7.20 13.58
CA GLY A 8 17.67 -6.47 14.50
C GLY A 8 16.35 -5.99 13.87
N TRP A 9 16.34 -5.82 12.55
CA TRP A 9 15.17 -5.44 11.75
C TRP A 9 14.33 -6.62 11.25
N GLU A 10 14.78 -7.87 11.41
CA GLU A 10 14.02 -9.08 11.08
C GLU A 10 13.04 -9.40 12.22
N LEU A 11 12.08 -8.50 12.43
CA LEU A 11 11.05 -8.66 13.45
C LEU A 11 10.10 -9.80 13.04
N PRO A 12 9.90 -10.82 13.91
CA PRO A 12 8.90 -11.85 13.62
C PRO A 12 7.50 -11.26 13.66
N GLU A 13 6.56 -11.81 12.89
CA GLU A 13 5.19 -11.27 12.78
C GLU A 13 4.49 -11.08 14.14
N SER A 14 4.76 -11.98 15.09
CA SER A 14 4.23 -11.91 16.45
C SER A 14 4.64 -10.64 17.21
N ARG A 15 5.67 -9.93 16.76
CA ARG A 15 6.20 -8.70 17.39
C ARG A 15 5.78 -7.42 16.70
N VAL A 16 4.94 -7.46 15.66
CA VAL A 16 4.42 -6.24 14.99
C VAL A 16 3.51 -5.44 15.93
N ILE A 17 2.77 -6.10 16.83
CA ILE A 17 1.96 -5.45 17.87
C ILE A 17 2.27 -6.13 19.20
N SER A 18 2.61 -5.36 20.23
CA SER A 18 2.80 -5.94 21.56
C SER A 18 1.53 -6.63 22.05
N GLU A 19 1.71 -7.78 22.71
CA GLU A 19 0.62 -8.58 23.23
C GLU A 19 -0.29 -7.79 24.19
N SER A 20 0.28 -6.90 25.00
CA SER A 20 -0.48 -5.98 25.87
C SER A 20 -1.39 -5.04 25.07
N ARG A 21 -0.90 -4.46 23.97
CA ARG A 21 -1.74 -3.64 23.06
C ARG A 21 -2.77 -4.49 22.32
N TYR A 22 -2.45 -5.76 22.04
CA TYR A 22 -3.40 -6.72 21.48
C TYR A 22 -4.56 -7.02 22.44
N PHE A 23 -4.27 -7.32 23.71
CA PHE A 23 -5.31 -7.67 24.67
C PHE A 23 -6.12 -6.46 25.13
N ASN A 24 -5.50 -5.29 25.32
CA ASN A 24 -6.22 -4.06 25.68
C ASN A 24 -7.28 -3.69 24.63
N ARG A 25 -6.99 -3.85 23.34
CA ARG A 25 -8.00 -3.58 22.29
C ARG A 25 -9.18 -4.55 22.33
N ARG A 26 -8.96 -5.81 22.73
CA ARG A 26 -10.03 -6.81 22.87
C ARG A 26 -10.82 -6.60 24.16
N GLN A 27 -10.18 -6.12 25.23
CA GLN A 27 -10.88 -5.75 26.45
C GLN A 27 -11.82 -4.55 26.22
N ILE A 28 -11.41 -3.55 25.44
CA ILE A 28 -12.28 -2.43 25.07
C ILE A 28 -13.50 -2.91 24.25
N VAL A 29 -13.29 -3.77 23.25
CA VAL A 29 -14.40 -4.34 22.45
C VAL A 29 -15.33 -5.20 23.32
N LYS A 30 -14.79 -5.99 24.24
CA LYS A 30 -15.61 -6.78 25.19
C LYS A 30 -16.36 -5.88 26.18
N ALA A 31 -15.74 -4.80 26.67
CA ALA A 31 -16.37 -3.84 27.57
C ALA A 31 -17.52 -3.08 26.87
N LEU A 32 -17.33 -2.70 25.60
CA LEU A 32 -18.40 -2.11 24.78
C LEU A 32 -19.53 -3.12 24.48
N GLY A 33 -19.20 -4.40 24.23
CA GLY A 33 -20.20 -5.46 24.05
C GLY A 33 -20.92 -5.90 25.33
N LEU A 34 -20.36 -5.61 26.50
CA LEU A 34 -21.02 -5.81 27.81
C LEU A 34 -21.86 -4.60 28.23
N GLY A 35 -21.57 -3.41 27.69
CA GLY A 35 -22.33 -2.18 27.93
C GLY A 35 -23.67 -2.10 27.20
N THR A 36 -23.89 -2.93 26.17
CA THR A 36 -25.12 -2.91 25.35
C THR A 36 -26.22 -3.86 25.82
N ILE A 37 -26.01 -4.64 26.89
CA ILE A 37 -27.05 -5.53 27.44
C ILE A 37 -28.05 -4.77 28.33
N GLY A 38 -27.80 -3.50 28.66
CA GLY A 38 -28.60 -2.76 29.63
C GLY A 38 -28.85 -1.29 29.31
N ALA A 39 -29.35 -0.98 28.11
CA ALA A 39 -30.28 0.14 27.82
C ALA A 39 -30.33 0.41 26.31
N GLY A 40 -31.52 0.32 25.72
CA GLY A 40 -31.84 1.05 24.49
C GLY A 40 -31.46 0.37 23.18
N THR A 41 -32.45 -0.28 22.59
CA THR A 41 -32.49 -0.71 21.19
C THR A 41 -32.20 0.42 20.20
N ALA A 42 -31.57 0.04 19.08
CA ALA A 42 -31.65 0.65 17.76
C ALA A 42 -30.98 2.02 17.55
N SER A 43 -29.75 1.98 17.04
CA SER A 43 -29.22 2.84 15.96
C SER A 43 -27.80 2.39 15.64
N ILE A 44 -27.31 2.62 14.41
CA ILE A 44 -25.98 2.28 13.89
C ILE A 44 -25.83 0.87 13.31
N TRP A 45 -26.66 0.52 12.32
CA TRP A 45 -26.18 -0.19 11.13
C TRP A 45 -27.14 -0.04 9.95
N THR A 46 -27.16 1.15 9.36
CA THR A 46 -27.74 1.37 8.03
C THR A 46 -26.83 2.30 7.25
N GLY A 47 -25.72 1.74 6.76
CA GLY A 47 -24.98 2.33 5.65
C GLY A 47 -25.70 2.00 4.35
N CYS A 48 -26.92 2.53 4.16
CA CYS A 48 -27.52 2.61 2.85
C CYS A 48 -26.88 3.83 2.18
N VAL A 49 -25.97 3.58 1.25
CA VAL A 49 -25.55 4.60 0.30
C VAL A 49 -26.62 4.65 -0.77
N ASP A 50 -27.29 5.79 -0.90
CA ASP A 50 -28.23 6.03 -1.98
C ASP A 50 -27.50 5.99 -3.32
N ASP A 51 -27.92 5.06 -4.18
CA ASP A 51 -27.37 4.69 -5.49
C ASP A 51 -27.70 5.71 -6.60
N GLU A 52 -27.86 7.00 -6.26
CA GLU A 52 -28.34 8.02 -7.22
C GLU A 52 -27.34 9.16 -7.51
N THR A 53 -26.11 9.13 -6.98
CA THR A 53 -25.09 10.17 -7.22
C THR A 53 -24.06 9.86 -8.32
N ILE A 54 -24.17 8.75 -9.05
CA ILE A 54 -23.30 8.45 -10.21
C ILE A 54 -24.12 8.48 -11.50
N LYS A 55 -24.38 9.68 -12.03
CA LYS A 55 -25.12 9.89 -13.30
C LYS A 55 -24.26 9.99 -14.56
N ASN A 56 -22.97 9.62 -14.48
CA ASN A 56 -22.14 9.46 -15.67
C ASN A 56 -21.69 8.00 -15.75
N PRO A 57 -22.01 7.26 -16.82
CA PRO A 57 -21.39 5.96 -17.07
C PRO A 57 -19.90 6.20 -17.27
N ILE A 58 -19.11 5.88 -16.25
CA ILE A 58 -17.66 5.87 -16.36
C ILE A 58 -17.34 4.59 -17.12
N GLU A 59 -16.64 4.72 -18.24
CA GLU A 59 -16.21 3.60 -19.06
C GLU A 59 -15.51 2.56 -18.18
N ILE A 60 -16.01 1.32 -18.26
CA ILE A 60 -15.40 0.19 -17.57
C ILE A 60 -14.05 -0.03 -18.24
N ALA A 61 -12.98 0.27 -17.52
CA ALA A 61 -11.63 0.09 -18.02
C ALA A 61 -11.35 -1.39 -18.36
N PRO A 62 -10.55 -1.66 -19.41
CA PRO A 62 -10.25 -3.02 -19.89
C PRO A 62 -9.53 -3.90 -18.84
N PRO A 63 -9.31 -5.20 -19.09
CA PRO A 63 -8.56 -6.08 -18.19
C PRO A 63 -7.13 -5.57 -17.92
N PHE A 64 -6.55 -5.92 -16.76
CA PHE A 64 -5.24 -5.42 -16.30
C PHE A 64 -4.06 -5.70 -17.25
N ASP A 65 -4.17 -6.69 -18.13
CA ASP A 65 -3.07 -7.17 -18.99
C ASP A 65 -2.92 -6.48 -20.36
N GLU A 66 -3.91 -5.71 -20.81
CA GLU A 66 -3.90 -5.15 -22.17
C GLU A 66 -3.10 -3.84 -22.30
N ASP A 67 -2.95 -3.07 -21.21
CA ASP A 67 -2.40 -1.71 -21.23
C ASP A 67 -1.01 -1.55 -20.57
N VAL A 68 -0.29 -2.64 -20.25
CA VAL A 68 1.05 -2.54 -19.65
C VAL A 68 2.06 -2.02 -20.69
N PRO A 69 2.70 -0.85 -20.49
CA PRO A 69 3.68 -0.31 -21.43
C PRO A 69 4.82 -1.30 -21.71
N ALA A 70 5.30 -1.35 -22.95
CA ALA A 70 6.33 -2.31 -23.36
C ALA A 70 7.63 -2.20 -22.53
N GLU A 71 7.99 -0.97 -22.14
CA GLU A 71 9.10 -0.68 -21.21
C GLU A 71 8.93 -1.33 -19.84
N ILE A 72 7.71 -1.38 -19.29
CA ILE A 72 7.41 -2.07 -18.03
C ILE A 72 7.46 -3.58 -18.24
N ARG A 73 6.93 -4.09 -19.36
CA ARG A 73 6.89 -5.53 -19.64
C ARG A 73 8.27 -6.17 -19.70
N ALA A 74 9.30 -5.41 -20.07
CA ALA A 74 10.69 -5.87 -20.09
C ALA A 74 11.23 -6.28 -18.70
N TYR A 75 10.60 -5.79 -17.63
CA TYR A 75 10.98 -6.05 -16.25
C TYR A 75 10.21 -7.22 -15.61
N TYR A 76 9.25 -7.84 -16.30
CA TYR A 76 8.43 -8.91 -15.75
C TYR A 76 8.54 -10.22 -16.55
N PRO A 77 8.49 -11.40 -15.89
CA PRO A 77 8.46 -11.58 -14.43
C PRO A 77 9.80 -11.25 -13.79
N ALA A 78 9.77 -10.68 -12.59
CA ALA A 78 10.99 -10.37 -11.84
C ALA A 78 11.54 -11.64 -11.15
N ASP A 79 12.86 -11.69 -10.95
CA ASP A 79 13.48 -12.81 -10.23
C ASP A 79 13.06 -12.80 -8.75
N PRO A 80 12.61 -13.94 -8.19
CA PRO A 80 12.24 -14.03 -6.79
C PRO A 80 13.46 -13.93 -5.89
N ASN A 81 13.38 -13.08 -4.86
CA ASN A 81 14.41 -13.01 -3.84
C ASN A 81 14.33 -14.26 -2.94
N PRO A 82 15.40 -15.05 -2.80
CA PRO A 82 15.38 -16.32 -2.07
C PRO A 82 15.04 -16.17 -0.58
N ASP A 83 15.28 -15.00 0.02
CA ASP A 83 14.94 -14.73 1.42
C ASP A 83 13.43 -14.42 1.61
N PHE A 84 12.70 -14.18 0.51
CA PHE A 84 11.30 -13.71 0.51
C PHE A 84 10.40 -14.47 -0.47
N ALA A 85 10.86 -15.60 -1.01
CA ALA A 85 10.14 -16.39 -2.03
C ALA A 85 9.09 -17.35 -1.44
N GLU A 86 9.01 -17.48 -0.13
CA GLU A 86 8.07 -18.40 0.52
C GLU A 86 6.77 -17.68 0.91
N VAL A 87 5.63 -18.28 0.55
CA VAL A 87 4.32 -17.86 1.08
C VAL A 87 4.29 -18.06 2.60
N PRO A 88 3.86 -17.06 3.39
CA PRO A 88 3.80 -17.19 4.84
C PRO A 88 3.01 -18.45 5.29
N PRO A 89 3.54 -19.24 6.24
CA PRO A 89 2.89 -20.48 6.67
C PRO A 89 1.43 -20.28 7.11
N GLY A 90 0.54 -21.16 6.64
CA GLY A 90 -0.90 -21.11 6.96
C GLY A 90 -1.67 -20.00 6.23
N ARG A 91 -1.13 -19.48 5.13
CA ARG A 91 -1.78 -18.51 4.23
C ARG A 91 -1.73 -19.01 2.79
N GLU A 92 -2.59 -18.44 1.98
CA GLU A 92 -2.58 -18.58 0.52
C GLU A 92 -2.22 -17.24 -0.10
N MET A 93 -1.69 -17.28 -1.33
CA MET A 93 -1.52 -16.07 -2.13
C MET A 93 -2.89 -15.43 -2.35
N THR A 94 -2.99 -14.11 -2.24
CA THR A 94 -4.23 -13.42 -2.58
C THR A 94 -4.42 -13.45 -4.10
N PRO A 95 -5.60 -13.82 -4.60
CA PRO A 95 -5.91 -13.71 -6.03
C PRO A 95 -5.63 -12.30 -6.55
N GLU A 96 -5.03 -12.20 -7.74
CA GLU A 96 -4.60 -10.92 -8.32
C GLU A 96 -5.77 -9.95 -8.50
N ASP A 97 -6.92 -10.43 -8.99
CA ASP A 97 -8.14 -9.65 -9.17
C ASP A 97 -8.57 -9.00 -7.85
N ILE A 98 -8.52 -9.73 -6.74
CA ILE A 98 -8.81 -9.19 -5.41
C ILE A 98 -7.75 -8.17 -4.96
N ALA A 99 -6.47 -8.48 -5.18
CA ALA A 99 -5.38 -7.57 -4.80
C ALA A 99 -5.42 -6.24 -5.57
N ALA A 100 -5.87 -6.27 -6.82
CA ALA A 100 -5.93 -5.12 -7.73
C ALA A 100 -7.26 -4.36 -7.70
N THR A 101 -8.31 -4.90 -7.08
CA THR A 101 -9.66 -4.27 -7.07
C THR A 101 -10.20 -3.94 -5.67
N TYR A 102 -9.62 -4.49 -4.60
CA TYR A 102 -9.98 -4.18 -3.22
C TYR A 102 -8.91 -3.32 -2.54
N ASN A 103 -9.00 -2.00 -2.71
CA ASN A 103 -7.90 -1.08 -2.35
C ASN A 103 -8.37 0.10 -1.47
N ASN A 104 -7.41 0.74 -0.81
CA ASN A 104 -7.59 2.05 -0.18
C ASN A 104 -6.76 3.05 -0.95
N PHE A 105 -7.41 3.96 -1.68
CA PHE A 105 -6.73 5.03 -2.42
C PHE A 105 -7.62 6.28 -2.43
N TYR A 106 -7.55 7.05 -1.35
CA TYR A 106 -8.58 8.05 -1.00
C TYR A 106 -8.58 9.25 -1.94
N GLU A 107 -7.45 9.49 -2.61
CA GLU A 107 -7.27 10.40 -3.73
C GLU A 107 -8.30 10.15 -4.85
N PHE A 108 -8.81 8.93 -4.97
CA PHE A 108 -9.81 8.54 -5.98
C PHE A 108 -11.17 8.13 -5.39
N GLY A 109 -11.24 7.84 -4.10
CA GLY A 109 -12.50 7.54 -3.41
C GLY A 109 -12.34 6.64 -2.19
N ILE A 110 -13.43 6.50 -1.43
CA ILE A 110 -13.46 5.73 -0.18
C ILE A 110 -14.04 4.31 -0.34
N ASP A 111 -14.72 4.04 -1.47
CA ASP A 111 -15.27 2.72 -1.77
C ASP A 111 -14.17 1.78 -2.25
N LYS A 112 -13.83 0.80 -1.41
CA LYS A 112 -12.73 -0.14 -1.65
C LYS A 112 -12.89 -0.95 -2.92
N THR A 113 -14.12 -1.16 -3.38
CA THR A 113 -14.45 -2.01 -4.54
C THR A 113 -14.56 -1.23 -5.84
N LYS A 114 -14.66 0.11 -5.76
CA LYS A 114 -14.81 0.98 -6.94
C LYS A 114 -13.60 1.87 -7.19
N VAL A 115 -12.73 2.07 -6.18
CA VAL A 115 -11.57 2.97 -6.28
C VAL A 115 -10.65 2.64 -7.47
N HIS A 116 -10.50 1.36 -7.79
CA HIS A 116 -9.67 0.91 -8.93
C HIS A 116 -10.22 1.39 -10.28
N ILE A 117 -11.53 1.64 -10.42
CA ILE A 117 -12.12 2.14 -11.66
C ILE A 117 -11.66 3.59 -11.90
N TYR A 118 -11.68 4.41 -10.85
CA TYR A 118 -11.31 5.82 -10.91
C TYR A 118 -9.79 6.01 -11.01
N ALA A 119 -8.99 5.21 -10.29
CA ALA A 119 -7.54 5.35 -10.26
C ALA A 119 -6.87 5.09 -11.63
N ARG A 120 -7.57 4.43 -12.56
CA ARG A 120 -7.03 4.10 -13.89
C ARG A 120 -6.88 5.29 -14.82
N SER A 121 -7.53 6.42 -14.51
CA SER A 121 -7.31 7.67 -15.26
C SER A 121 -6.03 8.40 -14.85
N LEU A 122 -5.32 7.95 -13.80
CA LEU A 122 -4.08 8.56 -13.37
C LEU A 122 -2.99 8.36 -14.43
N VAL A 123 -2.50 9.47 -14.97
CA VAL A 123 -1.32 9.46 -15.83
C VAL A 123 -0.10 9.22 -14.95
N THR A 124 0.46 8.01 -15.05
CA THR A 124 1.62 7.58 -14.25
C THR A 124 2.93 7.66 -15.02
N ARG A 125 2.91 8.08 -16.29
CA ARG A 125 4.09 8.24 -17.15
C ARG A 125 3.96 9.44 -18.09
N PRO A 126 5.02 10.27 -18.24
CA PRO A 126 6.25 10.25 -17.45
C PRO A 126 6.00 10.56 -15.96
N TRP A 127 6.91 10.17 -15.07
CA TRP A 127 6.77 10.46 -13.64
C TRP A 127 8.09 10.83 -13.00
N GLU A 128 8.09 11.86 -12.16
CA GLU A 128 9.29 12.32 -11.48
C GLU A 128 9.24 12.02 -9.99
N VAL A 129 10.29 11.39 -9.49
CA VAL A 129 10.51 11.20 -8.05
C VAL A 129 11.70 12.05 -7.61
N GLU A 130 11.41 13.05 -6.78
CA GLU A 130 12.44 13.92 -6.21
C GLU A 130 13.02 13.34 -4.91
N ILE A 131 14.34 13.28 -4.84
CA ILE A 131 15.11 12.92 -3.65
C ILE A 131 15.77 14.19 -3.13
N THR A 132 15.29 14.69 -1.99
CA THR A 132 15.70 15.99 -1.44
C THR A 132 15.87 15.94 0.09
N GLY A 133 16.17 17.09 0.70
CA GLY A 133 16.32 17.24 2.15
C GLY A 133 17.77 17.09 2.62
N LEU A 134 17.96 16.42 3.77
CA LEU A 134 19.27 16.28 4.42
C LEU A 134 20.12 15.16 3.78
N CYS A 135 20.52 15.37 2.53
CA CYS A 135 21.27 14.42 1.73
C CYS A 135 22.34 15.14 0.88
N ARG A 136 23.42 14.43 0.52
CA ARG A 136 24.55 14.99 -0.25
C ARG A 136 24.38 14.79 -1.75
N ASN A 137 23.48 13.90 -2.16
CA ASN A 137 23.22 13.60 -3.57
C ASN A 137 21.72 13.78 -3.90
N PRO A 138 21.18 15.02 -3.81
CA PRO A 138 19.81 15.28 -4.22
C PRO A 138 19.65 15.13 -5.73
N ARG A 139 18.57 14.50 -6.17
CA ARG A 139 18.29 14.29 -7.60
C ARG A 139 16.83 13.95 -7.87
N THR A 140 16.42 14.13 -9.11
CA THR A 140 15.13 13.70 -9.63
C THR A 140 15.36 12.56 -10.62
N MET A 141 14.55 11.52 -10.54
CA MET A 141 14.65 10.32 -11.37
C MET A 141 13.27 9.83 -11.77
N ASP A 142 13.17 9.23 -12.96
CA ASP A 142 11.98 8.50 -13.39
C ASP A 142 11.99 7.08 -12.82
N PRO A 143 10.82 6.42 -12.63
CA PRO A 143 10.74 4.99 -12.31
C PRO A 143 11.68 4.08 -13.12
N ASP A 144 11.85 4.33 -14.42
CA ASP A 144 12.73 3.52 -15.28
C ASP A 144 14.20 3.66 -14.91
N ASP A 145 14.63 4.85 -14.49
CA ASP A 145 16.00 5.08 -14.04
C ASP A 145 16.31 4.23 -12.81
N PHE A 146 15.35 4.09 -11.88
CA PHE A 146 15.52 3.25 -10.70
C PHE A 146 15.61 1.76 -11.06
N TYR A 147 14.81 1.30 -12.01
CA TYR A 147 14.86 -0.10 -12.46
C TYR A 147 16.19 -0.42 -13.13
N ALA A 148 16.70 0.48 -13.98
CA ALA A 148 17.99 0.33 -14.63
C ALA A 148 19.16 0.38 -13.63
N GLU A 149 19.14 1.31 -12.66
CA GLU A 149 20.21 1.51 -11.69
C GLU A 149 20.27 0.37 -10.66
N PHE A 150 19.12 -0.06 -10.14
CA PHE A 150 19.06 -0.98 -9.01
C PHE A 150 18.76 -2.42 -9.40
N GLY A 151 18.16 -2.65 -10.56
CA GLY A 151 17.44 -3.87 -10.86
C GLY A 151 16.23 -4.06 -9.92
N ILE A 152 15.45 -5.09 -10.18
CA ILE A 152 14.24 -5.43 -9.43
C ILE A 152 14.26 -6.88 -8.97
N GLU A 153 13.46 -7.16 -7.96
CA GLU A 153 13.26 -8.49 -7.39
C GLU A 153 11.81 -8.64 -6.93
N GLU A 154 11.30 -9.87 -7.00
CA GLU A 154 10.02 -10.22 -6.40
C GLU A 154 10.20 -10.60 -4.93
N ARG A 155 9.31 -10.09 -4.08
CA ARG A 155 9.22 -10.44 -2.65
C ARG A 155 7.79 -10.70 -2.25
N ILE A 156 7.52 -11.90 -1.74
CA ILE A 156 6.19 -12.26 -1.23
C ILE A 156 6.04 -11.69 0.17
N TYR A 157 5.15 -10.71 0.31
CA TYR A 157 4.85 -10.09 1.60
C TYR A 157 3.39 -10.19 1.98
N ARG A 158 3.18 -10.28 3.29
CA ARG A 158 1.87 -10.06 3.88
C ARG A 158 1.60 -8.56 4.03
N HIS A 159 0.60 -8.08 3.32
CA HIS A 159 0.06 -6.74 3.50
C HIS A 159 -1.03 -6.76 4.59
N ARG A 160 -0.97 -5.86 5.57
CA ARG A 160 -1.93 -5.80 6.69
C ARG A 160 -2.43 -4.37 6.87
N CYS A 161 -3.67 -4.11 6.46
CA CYS A 161 -4.31 -2.81 6.67
C CYS A 161 -4.73 -2.61 8.14
N VAL A 162 -4.80 -1.38 8.63
CA VAL A 162 -5.29 -1.10 9.99
C VAL A 162 -6.75 -1.56 10.20
N GLU A 163 -7.54 -1.58 9.13
CA GLU A 163 -8.98 -1.92 9.09
C GLU A 163 -9.30 -3.42 9.20
N ARG A 164 -8.36 -4.23 9.70
CA ARG A 164 -8.57 -5.66 10.03
C ARG A 164 -8.63 -6.66 8.85
N TRP A 165 -8.33 -6.25 7.62
CA TRP A 165 -8.09 -7.16 6.50
C TRP A 165 -6.59 -7.33 6.17
N SER A 166 -6.22 -8.38 5.44
CA SER A 166 -4.84 -8.63 4.99
C SER A 166 -4.81 -9.38 3.68
N MET A 167 -3.72 -9.20 2.93
CA MET A 167 -3.41 -9.91 1.70
C MET A 167 -2.00 -10.51 1.79
N VAL A 168 -1.70 -11.45 0.90
CA VAL A 168 -0.35 -11.92 0.59
C VAL A 168 -0.13 -11.63 -0.88
N VAL A 169 0.87 -10.81 -1.19
CA VAL A 169 1.08 -10.24 -2.53
C VAL A 169 2.56 -10.40 -2.91
N PRO A 170 2.87 -10.85 -4.15
CA PRO A 170 4.22 -10.89 -4.69
C PRO A 170 4.59 -9.49 -5.21
N TRP A 171 5.20 -8.66 -4.35
CA TRP A 171 5.60 -7.31 -4.75
C TRP A 171 6.86 -7.34 -5.59
N VAL A 172 6.92 -6.53 -6.64
CA VAL A 172 8.11 -6.34 -7.46
C VAL A 172 8.67 -4.94 -7.22
N GLY A 173 9.99 -4.85 -7.03
CA GLY A 173 10.68 -3.57 -6.86
C GLY A 173 12.11 -3.75 -6.37
N PHE A 174 12.64 -2.76 -5.67
CA PHE A 174 13.98 -2.79 -5.09
C PHE A 174 13.97 -2.37 -3.62
N PRO A 175 14.95 -2.79 -2.81
CA PRO A 175 14.97 -2.45 -1.40
C PRO A 175 15.31 -0.98 -1.20
N LEU A 176 14.54 -0.28 -0.37
CA LEU A 176 14.72 1.14 -0.03
C LEU A 176 16.16 1.50 0.38
N ARG A 177 16.93 0.56 0.95
CA ARG A 177 18.34 0.80 1.30
C ARG A 177 19.17 1.30 0.12
N LYS A 178 18.90 0.82 -1.11
CA LYS A 178 19.63 1.25 -2.31
C LYS A 178 19.37 2.72 -2.62
N LEU A 179 18.12 3.18 -2.46
CA LEU A 179 17.76 4.58 -2.60
C LEU A 179 18.40 5.46 -1.51
N VAL A 180 18.43 4.98 -0.26
CA VAL A 180 19.07 5.70 0.85
C VAL A 180 20.60 5.77 0.66
N GLU A 181 21.23 4.68 0.21
CA GLU A 181 22.65 4.65 -0.16
C GLU A 181 22.94 5.65 -1.29
N LEU A 182 22.10 5.69 -2.33
CA LEU A 182 22.22 6.63 -3.44
C LEU A 182 22.08 8.09 -3.01
N ALA A 183 21.15 8.40 -2.11
CA ALA A 183 20.91 9.77 -1.62
C ALA A 183 22.08 10.33 -0.79
N ASP A 184 22.89 9.46 -0.18
CA ASP A 184 23.99 9.83 0.73
C ASP A 184 23.53 10.80 1.86
N PRO A 185 22.72 10.32 2.82
CA PRO A 185 22.18 11.17 3.89
C PRO A 185 23.29 11.80 4.75
N THR A 186 23.05 13.03 5.20
CA THR A 186 23.96 13.70 6.15
C THR A 186 23.85 13.07 7.54
N SER A 187 24.80 13.38 8.43
CA SER A 187 24.79 12.93 9.82
C SER A 187 23.62 13.46 10.64
N ASP A 188 22.86 14.44 10.13
CA ASP A 188 21.71 15.04 10.79
C ASP A 188 20.38 14.39 10.38
N ALA A 189 20.37 13.62 9.29
CA ALA A 189 19.20 12.87 8.87
C ALA A 189 18.82 11.81 9.94
N ARG A 190 17.54 11.78 10.32
CA ARG A 190 17.00 10.84 11.32
C ARG A 190 15.81 10.03 10.80
N PHE A 191 15.09 10.57 9.84
CA PHE A 191 13.87 10.00 9.29
C PHE A 191 13.84 10.20 7.78
N VAL A 192 13.02 9.39 7.11
CA VAL A 192 12.66 9.54 5.70
C VAL A 192 11.20 9.93 5.64
N GLN A 193 10.88 10.96 4.88
CA GLN A 193 9.51 11.38 4.59
C GLN A 193 9.19 11.03 3.14
N PHE A 194 8.02 10.46 2.91
CA PHE A 194 7.47 10.22 1.58
C PHE A 194 6.28 11.15 1.41
N THR A 195 6.18 11.78 0.24
CA THR A 195 5.06 12.63 -0.14
C THR A 195 4.45 12.02 -1.40
N SER A 196 3.14 11.74 -1.36
CA SER A 196 2.39 11.30 -2.54
C SER A 196 2.15 12.49 -3.47
N PHE A 197 1.71 12.21 -4.70
CA PHE A 197 1.37 13.26 -5.66
C PHE A 197 0.19 14.13 -5.19
N TYR A 198 0.14 15.34 -5.73
CA TYR A 198 -1.00 16.23 -5.57
C TYR A 198 -1.43 16.71 -6.95
N GLU A 199 -2.49 16.09 -7.48
CA GLU A 199 -3.05 16.40 -8.79
C GLU A 199 -4.59 16.36 -8.74
N PRO A 200 -5.24 17.38 -8.15
CA PRO A 200 -6.68 17.36 -7.94
C PRO A 200 -7.50 17.24 -9.22
N SER A 201 -6.94 17.64 -10.38
CA SER A 201 -7.62 17.53 -11.67
C SER A 201 -7.83 16.06 -12.11
N GLN A 202 -6.96 15.15 -11.69
CA GLN A 202 -7.05 13.71 -11.96
C GLN A 202 -7.62 12.94 -10.77
N ALA A 203 -7.33 13.39 -9.54
CA ALA A 203 -7.70 12.73 -8.29
C ALA A 203 -8.81 13.48 -7.54
N VAL A 204 -10.08 13.17 -7.85
CA VAL A 204 -11.26 13.86 -7.30
C VAL A 204 -11.36 13.84 -5.77
N GLY A 205 -10.80 12.82 -5.12
CA GLY A 205 -10.74 12.74 -3.66
C GLY A 205 -9.91 13.87 -3.03
N GLN A 206 -8.92 14.40 -3.76
CA GLN A 206 -8.12 15.54 -3.30
C GLN A 206 -8.90 16.86 -3.31
N GLN A 207 -9.97 16.97 -4.11
CA GLN A 207 -10.85 18.14 -4.10
C GLN A 207 -11.92 18.06 -3.01
N THR A 208 -12.42 16.84 -2.77
CA THR A 208 -13.69 16.62 -2.05
C THR A 208 -13.52 16.20 -0.60
N LEU A 209 -12.41 15.57 -0.23
CA LEU A 209 -12.18 15.12 1.14
C LEU A 209 -11.52 16.22 1.98
N THR A 210 -12.04 16.43 3.18
CA THR A 210 -11.56 17.45 4.14
C THR A 210 -10.13 17.25 4.60
N GLN A 211 -9.52 16.10 4.35
CA GLN A 211 -8.13 15.81 4.69
C GLN A 211 -7.13 16.42 3.70
N TYR A 212 -7.61 16.93 2.56
CA TYR A 212 -6.80 17.59 1.52
C TYR A 212 -7.07 19.10 1.40
N ASN A 213 -8.05 19.63 2.14
CA ASN A 213 -8.44 21.05 2.20
C ASN A 213 -8.19 21.63 3.59
#